data_AF-A0A945ECC6-F1
#
_entry.id   AF-A0A945ECC6-F1
#
_cell.length_a   1.000
_cell.length_b   1.000
_cell.length_c   1.000
_cell.angle_alpha   90.00
_cell.angle_beta   90.00
_cell.angle_gamma   90.00
#
_symmetry.space_group_name_H-M   'P 1'
#
loop_
_entity.id
_entity.type
_entity.pdbx_description
1 polymer ?
#
loop_
_entity_poly.entity_id
_entity_poly.type
_entity_poly.pdbx_seq_one_letter_code
_entity_poly.pdbx_strand_id
1 'polypeptide(L)'
;MQHEVFEQKDIDDSKAFAAIGYLGILCFVPLLLKKDSPYAQFHGKQGLVLFIAEVVLFFINIIPVLGQLVWLFASIVFLIISVIGLLKAWNGESWELPILGEYARKIKL
;
A
#
# COMPACT_ATOMS: atom_id res chain seq x y z
N MET A 1 -6.82 -11.21 -14.79
CA MET A 1 -6.13 -9.94 -14.47
C MET A 1 -6.82 -8.86 -15.28
N GLN A 2 -7.77 -8.16 -14.67
CA GLN A 2 -8.43 -7.01 -15.29
C GLN A 2 -7.61 -5.81 -14.82
N HIS A 3 -6.75 -5.28 -15.67
CA HIS A 3 -6.07 -4.02 -15.37
C HIS A 3 -7.15 -2.94 -15.36
N GLU A 4 -7.44 -2.35 -14.19
CA GLU A 4 -8.29 -1.17 -14.13
C GLU A 4 -7.61 -0.07 -14.94
N VAL A 5 -8.27 0.36 -16.02
CA VAL A 5 -7.80 1.46 -16.84
C VAL A 5 -8.26 2.74 -16.16
N PHE A 6 -7.33 3.44 -15.51
CA PHE A 6 -7.59 4.73 -14.89
C PHE A 6 -7.45 5.85 -15.91
N GLU A 7 -8.25 6.91 -15.75
CA GLU A 7 -8.16 8.09 -16.61
C GLU A 7 -6.82 8.81 -16.36
N GLN A 8 -6.13 9.22 -17.44
CA GLN A 8 -4.83 9.89 -17.34
C GLN A 8 -4.88 11.15 -16.46
N LYS A 9 -5.99 11.91 -16.54
CA LYS A 9 -6.19 13.09 -15.70
C LYS A 9 -6.25 12.74 -14.21
N ASP A 10 -6.94 11.65 -13.84
CA ASP A 10 -7.02 11.19 -12.45
C ASP A 10 -5.64 10.77 -11.93
N ILE A 11 -4.87 10.05 -12.76
CA ILE A 11 -3.50 9.67 -12.44
C ILE A 11 -2.64 10.92 -12.18
N ASP A 12 -2.64 11.89 -13.10
CA ASP A 12 -1.80 13.07 -12.98
C ASP A 12 -2.17 13.95 -11.78
N ASP A 13 -3.46 14.07 -11.47
CA ASP A 13 -3.96 14.86 -10.34
C ASP A 13 -3.70 14.19 -8.98
N SER A 14 -3.48 12.87 -8.95
CA SER A 14 -3.53 12.09 -7.70
C SER A 14 -2.31 11.21 -7.42
N LYS A 15 -1.39 11.01 -8.36
CA LYS A 15 -0.21 10.13 -8.20
C LYS A 15 0.69 10.43 -7.01
N ALA A 16 0.87 11.71 -6.66
CA ALA A 16 1.63 12.09 -5.47
C ALA A 16 0.96 11.60 -4.17
N PHE A 17 -0.37 11.72 -4.08
CA PHE A 17 -1.15 11.24 -2.93
C PHE A 17 -1.16 9.71 -2.88
N ALA A 18 -1.31 9.06 -4.03
CA ALA A 18 -1.24 7.61 -4.16
C ALA A 18 0.12 7.07 -3.67
N ALA A 19 1.23 7.69 -4.08
CA ALA A 19 2.59 7.31 -3.68
C ALA A 19 2.84 7.48 -2.18
N ILE A 20 2.42 8.60 -1.59
CA ILE A 20 2.48 8.83 -0.14
C ILE A 20 1.71 7.76 0.63
N GLY A 21 0.67 7.17 0.03
CA GLY A 21 -0.12 6.11 0.64
C GLY A 21 0.66 4.85 1.03
N TYR A 22 1.85 4.62 0.48
CA TYR A 22 2.70 3.49 0.83
C TYR A 22 3.60 3.75 2.06
N LEU A 23 3.62 4.97 2.60
CA LEU A 23 4.45 5.33 3.76
C LEU A 23 3.72 5.05 5.09
N GLY A 24 3.42 3.78 5.33
CA GLY A 24 2.79 3.28 6.56
C GLY A 24 1.45 3.96 6.86
N ILE A 25 1.37 4.67 7.99
CA ILE A 25 0.15 5.36 8.42
C ILE A 25 -0.34 6.43 7.44
N LEU A 26 0.53 6.92 6.54
CA LEU A 26 0.14 7.88 5.52
C LEU A 26 -0.76 7.28 4.43
N CYS A 27 -1.04 5.96 4.46
CA CYS A 27 -2.10 5.34 3.66
C CYS A 27 -3.47 6.03 3.77
N PHE A 28 -3.76 6.69 4.90
CA PHE A 28 -4.99 7.46 5.06
C PHE A 28 -5.03 8.76 4.24
N VAL A 29 -3.89 9.28 3.78
CA VAL A 29 -3.83 10.52 2.98
C VAL A 29 -4.60 10.37 1.66
N PRO A 30 -4.30 9.42 0.76
CA PRO A 30 -5.12 9.22 -0.44
C PRO A 30 -6.55 8.78 -0.09
N LEU A 31 -6.73 7.93 0.93
CA LEU A 31 -8.05 7.41 1.30
C LEU A 31 -9.02 8.50 1.76
N LEU A 32 -8.54 9.49 2.51
CA LEU A 32 -9.38 10.54 3.09
C LEU A 32 -9.44 11.80 2.23
N LEU A 33 -8.35 12.16 1.54
CA LEU A 33 -8.26 13.42 0.79
C LEU A 33 -8.53 13.28 -0.72
N LYS A 34 -8.49 12.05 -1.25
CA LYS A 34 -8.72 11.75 -2.68
C LYS A 34 -9.81 10.70 -2.85
N LYS A 35 -10.99 10.95 -2.25
CA LYS A 35 -12.14 10.02 -2.27
C LYS A 35 -12.72 9.80 -3.67
N ASP A 36 -12.71 10.84 -4.49
CA ASP A 36 -13.28 10.80 -5.85
C ASP A 36 -12.27 10.30 -6.91
N SER A 37 -11.08 9.88 -6.49
CA SER A 37 -10.01 9.38 -7.38
C SER A 37 -9.93 7.86 -7.30
N PRO A 38 -10.44 7.12 -8.30
CA PRO A 38 -10.27 5.66 -8.36
C PRO A 38 -8.80 5.25 -8.26
N TYR A 39 -7.88 5.99 -8.90
CA TYR A 39 -6.45 5.72 -8.85
C TYR A 39 -5.86 5.86 -7.44
N ALA A 40 -6.19 6.95 -6.74
CA ALA A 40 -5.72 7.16 -5.36
C ALA A 40 -6.33 6.14 -4.39
N GLN A 41 -7.62 5.81 -4.56
CA GLN A 41 -8.28 4.79 -3.73
C GLN A 41 -7.67 3.41 -3.96
N PHE A 42 -7.32 3.05 -5.19
CA PHE A 42 -6.63 1.81 -5.50
C PHE A 42 -5.30 1.69 -4.72
N HIS A 43 -4.40 2.66 -4.83
CA HIS A 43 -3.12 2.63 -4.11
C HIS A 43 -3.27 2.85 -2.60
N GLY A 44 -4.23 3.68 -2.17
CA GLY A 44 -4.51 3.92 -0.76
C GLY A 44 -4.99 2.67 -0.02
N LYS A 45 -5.88 1.88 -0.64
CA LYS A 45 -6.33 0.59 -0.08
C LYS A 45 -5.19 -0.41 0.03
N GLN A 46 -4.28 -0.43 -0.94
CA GLN A 46 -3.08 -1.26 -0.90
C GLN A 46 -2.12 -0.83 0.21
N GLY A 47 -1.87 0.47 0.34
CA GLY A 47 -1.11 1.03 1.45
C GLY A 47 -1.72 0.68 2.82
N LEU A 48 -3.05 0.72 2.94
CA LEU A 48 -3.75 0.35 4.18
C LEU A 48 -3.56 -1.13 4.54
N VAL A 49 -3.68 -2.04 3.57
CA VAL A 49 -3.44 -3.48 3.81
C VAL A 49 -1.98 -3.72 4.21
N LEU A 50 -1.04 -3.08 3.53
CA LEU A 50 0.39 -3.19 3.87
C LEU A 50 0.66 -2.68 5.29
N PHE A 51 0.11 -1.52 5.64
CA PHE A 51 0.24 -0.94 6.98
C PHE A 51 -0.37 -1.83 8.07
N ILE A 52 -1.55 -2.42 7.83
CA ILE A 52 -2.14 -3.39 8.76
C ILE A 52 -1.21 -4.60 8.95
N ALA A 53 -0.61 -5.11 7.87
CA ALA A 53 0.33 -6.23 7.95
C ALA A 53 1.60 -5.85 8.74
N GLU A 54 2.13 -4.65 8.57
CA GLU A 54 3.25 -4.10 9.34
C GLU A 54 2.92 -3.98 10.83
N VAL A 55 1.72 -3.51 11.18
CA VAL A 55 1.24 -3.43 12.58
C VAL A 55 1.12 -4.82 13.20
N VAL A 56 0.57 -5.80 12.48
CA VAL A 56 0.51 -7.20 12.96
C VAL A 56 1.91 -7.75 13.19
N LEU A 57 2.83 -7.51 12.25
CA LEU A 57 4.22 -7.95 12.35
C LEU A 57 4.93 -7.31 13.56
N PHE A 58 4.64 -6.05 13.88
CA PHE A 58 5.19 -5.37 15.06
C PHE A 58 4.88 -6.14 16.36
N PHE A 59 3.67 -6.69 16.53
CA PHE A 59 3.34 -7.48 17.71
C PHE A 59 4.07 -8.83 17.78
N ILE A 60 4.49 -9.40 16.65
CA ILE A 60 5.30 -10.64 16.62
C ILE A 60 6.67 -10.42 17.28
N ASN A 61 7.18 -9.18 17.26
CA ASN A 61 8.47 -8.82 17.87
C ASN A 61 8.53 -9.07 19.39
N ILE A 62 7.38 -9.17 20.07
CA ILE A 62 7.29 -9.42 21.52
C ILE A 62 7.89 -10.78 21.90
N ILE A 63 7.87 -11.77 20.99
CA ILE A 63 8.44 -13.10 21.23
C ILE A 63 9.98 -13.02 21.13
N PRO A 64 10.73 -13.30 22.21
CA PRO A 64 12.19 -13.20 22.19
C PRO A 64 12.82 -14.15 21.17
N VAL A 65 13.91 -13.72 20.55
CA VAL A 65 14.70 -14.47 19.56
C VAL A 65 13.93 -14.77 18.27
N LEU A 66 12.97 -15.70 18.30
CA LEU A 66 12.25 -16.14 17.09
C LEU A 66 11.36 -15.03 16.50
N GLY A 67 10.58 -14.34 17.34
CA GLY A 67 9.71 -13.25 16.88
C GLY A 67 10.49 -12.07 16.31
N GLN A 68 11.62 -11.75 16.93
CA GLN A 68 12.52 -10.69 16.47
C GLN A 68 13.19 -11.01 15.14
N LEU A 69 13.60 -12.26 14.92
CA LEU A 69 14.15 -12.70 13.63
C LEU A 69 13.10 -12.63 12.53
N VAL A 70 11.89 -13.13 12.78
CA VAL A 70 10.76 -13.03 11.83
C VAL A 70 10.45 -11.57 11.51
N TRP A 71 10.35 -10.72 12.54
CA TRP A 71 10.13 -9.29 12.37
C TRP A 71 11.21 -8.63 11.52
N LEU A 72 12.49 -8.91 11.78
CA LEU A 72 13.60 -8.33 11.04
C LEU A 72 13.51 -8.64 9.54
N PHE A 73 13.38 -9.92 9.17
CA PHE A 73 13.35 -10.30 7.76
C PHE A 73 12.06 -9.84 7.06
N ALA A 74 10.90 -9.97 7.71
CA ALA A 74 9.64 -9.55 7.12
C ALA A 74 9.53 -8.02 6.99
N SER A 75 10.09 -7.25 7.92
CA SER A 75 10.10 -5.78 7.83
C SER A 75 10.91 -5.28 6.62
N ILE A 76 12.02 -5.95 6.28
CA ILE A 76 12.81 -5.66 5.07
C ILE A 76 11.98 -5.93 3.82
N VAL A 77 11.26 -7.07 3.77
CA VAL A 77 10.38 -7.41 2.64
C VAL A 77 9.26 -6.38 2.49
N PHE A 78 8.60 -5.98 3.58
CA PHE A 78 7.54 -4.97 3.54
C PHE A 78 8.08 -3.60 3.13
N LEU A 79 9.27 -3.21 3.59
CA LEU A 79 9.93 -1.98 3.15
C LEU A 79 10.18 -1.99 1.63
N ILE A 80 10.70 -3.09 1.08
CA ILE A 80 10.93 -3.23 -0.36
C ILE A 80 9.61 -3.10 -1.12
N ILE A 81 8.56 -3.78 -0.65
CA ILE A 81 7.22 -3.74 -1.25
C ILE A 81 6.62 -2.32 -1.19
N SER A 82 6.76 -1.62 -0.07
CA SER A 82 6.34 -0.23 0.11
C SER A 82 7.04 0.69 -0.89
N VAL A 83 8.36 0.58 -1.03
CA VAL A 83 9.14 1.38 -1.99
C VAL A 83 8.73 1.09 -3.43
N ILE A 84 8.54 -0.18 -3.81
CA ILE A 84 8.05 -0.54 -5.14
C ILE A 84 6.66 0.05 -5.38
N GLY A 85 5.73 -0.11 -4.44
CA GLY A 85 4.39 0.45 -4.53
C GLY A 85 4.40 1.97 -4.69
N LEU A 86 5.24 2.66 -3.91
CA LEU A 86 5.45 4.10 -4.00
C LEU A 86 5.93 4.52 -5.39
N LEU A 87 6.98 3.88 -5.91
CA LEU A 87 7.54 4.22 -7.22
C LEU A 87 6.56 3.93 -8.35
N LYS A 88 5.82 2.82 -8.27
CA LYS A 88 4.78 2.47 -9.24
C LYS A 88 3.64 3.48 -9.23
N ALA A 89 3.16 3.85 -8.05
CA ALA A 89 2.15 4.89 -7.91
C ALA A 89 2.63 6.26 -8.44
N TRP A 90 3.88 6.61 -8.17
CA TRP A 90 4.47 7.85 -8.67
C TRP A 90 4.56 7.89 -10.20
N ASN A 91 4.84 6.75 -10.82
CA ASN A 91 4.94 6.59 -12.27
C ASN A 91 3.59 6.39 -12.98
N GLY A 92 2.47 6.45 -12.25
CA GLY A 92 1.14 6.26 -12.82
C GLY A 92 0.78 4.80 -13.12
N GLU A 93 1.53 3.84 -12.57
CA GLU A 93 1.31 2.42 -12.81
C GLU A 93 0.34 1.82 -11.78
N SER A 94 -0.70 1.13 -12.25
CA SER A 94 -1.67 0.41 -11.41
C SER A 94 -1.12 -0.94 -10.94
N TRP A 95 0.01 -0.92 -10.22
CA TRP A 95 0.65 -2.13 -9.72
C TRP A 95 -0.10 -2.69 -8.51
N GLU A 96 -0.39 -3.99 -8.55
CA GLU A 96 -0.98 -4.72 -7.42
C GLU A 96 0.09 -5.38 -6.56
N LEU A 97 -0.06 -5.26 -5.24
CA LEU A 97 0.77 -5.90 -4.23
C LEU A 97 0.70 -7.43 -4.41
N PRO A 98 1.84 -8.12 -4.48
CA PRO A 98 1.85 -9.57 -4.52
C PRO A 98 1.24 -10.11 -3.22
N ILE A 99 0.34 -11.09 -3.33
CA ILE A 99 -0.39 -11.74 -2.22
C ILE A 99 -1.38 -10.81 -1.50
N LEU A 100 -0.97 -9.59 -1.13
CA LEU A 100 -1.78 -8.66 -0.34
C LEU A 100 -2.81 -7.88 -1.18
N GLY A 101 -2.62 -7.75 -2.50
CA GLY A 101 -3.52 -7.00 -3.37
C GLY A 101 -4.96 -7.53 -3.37
N GLU A 102 -5.16 -8.83 -3.14
CA GLU A 102 -6.49 -9.43 -3.08
C GLU A 102 -7.32 -8.92 -1.90
N TYR A 103 -6.68 -8.61 -0.77
CA TYR A 103 -7.36 -8.04 0.39
C TYR A 103 -7.72 -6.58 0.15
N ALA A 104 -6.85 -5.83 -0.54
CA ALA A 104 -7.11 -4.44 -0.88
C ALA A 104 -8.34 -4.29 -1.78
N ARG A 105 -8.55 -5.23 -2.72
CA ARG A 105 -9.75 -5.25 -3.59
C ARG A 105 -11.06 -5.48 -2.83
N LYS A 106 -11.02 -6.14 -1.67
CA LYS A 106 -12.21 -6.44 -0.86
C LYS A 106 -12.67 -5.26 -0.02
N ILE A 107 -11.82 -4.25 0.15
CA ILE A 107 -12.14 -3.04 0.90
C ILE A 107 -13.10 -2.18 0.07
N LYS A 108 -14.30 -1.96 0.61
CA LYS A 108 -15.32 -1.04 0.09
C LYS A 108 -15.23 0.25 0.89
N LEU A 109 -14.66 1.28 0.26
CA LEU A 109 -14.55 2.65 0.76
C LEU A 109 -15.08 3.60 -0.31
#